data_AF-A0A7Y5QNX1-F1
#
_entry.id   AF-A0A7Y5QNX1-F1
#
_cell.length_a   1.000
_cell.length_b   1.000
_cell.length_c   1.000
_cell.angle_alpha   90.00
_cell.angle_beta   90.00
_cell.angle_gamma   90.00
#
_symmetry.space_group_name_H-M   'P 1'
#
loop_
_entity.id
_entity.type
_entity.pdbx_description
1 polymer ?
#
loop_
_entity_poly.entity_id
_entity_poly.type
_entity_poly.pdbx_seq_one_letter_code
_entity_poly.pdbx_strand_id
1 'polypeptide(L)'
;LQRGAWDFALASVAAVRRADGTVRIVLGGVAPVPWRINASVEEDISAAPLSDDDLDALADRALHDARPLSDNGWKLAMATSLLRDAFRFAAAA
;
A
#
# COMPACT_ATOMS: atom_id res chain seq x y z
N LEU A 1 -14.83 18.71 -2.97
CA LEU A 1 -14.07 19.51 -1.98
C LEU A 1 -13.46 18.53 -0.99
N GLN A 2 -12.14 18.38 -1.01
CA GLN A 2 -11.40 17.56 -0.05
C GLN A 2 -10.85 18.48 1.03
N ARG A 3 -11.00 18.14 2.31
CA ARG A 3 -10.64 19.01 3.43
C ARG A 3 -9.39 18.53 4.15
N GLY A 4 -8.62 19.47 4.72
CA GLY A 4 -7.43 19.16 5.52
C GLY A 4 -7.71 18.66 6.94
N ALA A 5 -8.96 18.74 7.41
CA ALA A 5 -9.40 18.25 8.73
C ALA A 5 -10.88 17.87 8.74
N TRP A 6 -11.24 16.95 9.65
CA TRP A 6 -12.60 16.40 9.84
C TRP A 6 -13.23 15.81 8.58
N ASP A 7 -12.42 15.12 7.77
CA ASP A 7 -12.84 14.44 6.53
C ASP A 7 -12.46 12.96 6.57
N PHE A 8 -13.15 12.15 5.76
CA PHE A 8 -12.75 10.76 5.56
C PHE A 8 -11.56 10.68 4.61
N ALA A 9 -10.65 9.75 4.88
CA ALA A 9 -9.54 9.48 3.97
C ALA A 9 -10.08 8.90 2.65
N LEU A 10 -9.68 9.50 1.51
CA LEU A 10 -9.99 8.96 0.19
C LEU A 10 -9.32 7.61 -0.05
N ALA A 11 -8.10 7.46 0.47
CA ALA A 11 -7.36 6.23 0.65
C ALA A 11 -6.43 6.38 1.86
N SER A 12 -6.10 5.27 2.52
CA SER A 12 -5.15 5.22 3.64
C SER A 12 -4.37 3.92 3.59
N VAL A 13 -3.21 3.88 4.24
CA VAL A 13 -2.40 2.68 4.40
C VAL A 13 -1.96 2.55 5.85
N ALA A 14 -2.03 1.33 6.37
CA ALA A 14 -1.42 0.95 7.64
C ALA A 14 -0.33 -0.08 7.35
N ALA A 15 0.86 0.13 7.90
CA ALA A 15 1.99 -0.77 7.75
C ALA A 15 2.64 -1.02 9.12
N VAL A 16 3.05 -2.27 9.35
CA VAL A 16 3.81 -2.65 10.53
C VAL A 16 4.87 -3.66 10.15
N ARG A 17 6.07 -3.50 10.73
CA ARG A 17 7.11 -4.53 10.77
C ARG A 17 7.30 -4.96 12.22
N ARG A 18 7.28 -6.26 12.45
CA ARG A 18 7.49 -6.87 13.77
C ARG A 18 8.96 -7.22 13.97
N ALA A 19 9.35 -7.43 15.23
CA ALA A 19 10.72 -7.83 15.58
C ALA A 19 11.15 -9.19 15.00
N ASP A 20 10.19 -10.07 14.70
CA ASP A 20 10.43 -11.36 14.02
C ASP A 20 10.58 -11.21 12.49
N GLY A 21 10.59 -9.97 11.98
CA GLY A 21 10.65 -9.66 10.56
C GLY A 21 9.29 -9.58 9.88
N THR A 22 8.20 -10.07 10.49
CA THR A 22 6.88 -10.10 9.85
C THR A 22 6.40 -8.70 9.47
N VAL A 23 6.12 -8.51 8.19
CA VAL A 23 5.50 -7.30 7.64
C VAL A 23 4.01 -7.52 7.44
N ARG A 24 3.19 -6.51 7.75
CA ARG A 24 1.75 -6.48 7.43
C ARG A 24 1.35 -5.13 6.88
N ILE A 25 0.63 -5.12 5.76
CA ILE A 25 0.23 -3.89 5.07
C ILE A 25 -1.23 -3.98 4.62
N VAL A 26 -2.02 -2.98 4.99
CA VAL A 26 -3.46 -2.92 4.73
C VAL A 26 -3.84 -1.54 4.20
N LEU A 27 -4.58 -1.50 3.10
CA LEU A 27 -5.18 -0.30 2.53
C LEU A 27 -6.60 -0.10 3.05
N GLY A 28 -6.97 1.16 3.28
CA GLY A 28 -8.32 1.60 3.61
C GLY A 28 -8.86 2.57 2.55
N GLY A 29 -10.17 2.65 2.38
CA GLY A 29 -10.82 3.58 1.43
C GLY A 29 -10.71 3.18 -0.05
N VAL A 30 -10.08 2.04 -0.36
CA VAL A 30 -9.94 1.49 -1.71
C VAL A 30 -10.98 0.41 -2.05
N ALA A 31 -11.59 -0.19 -1.04
CA ALA A 31 -12.61 -1.25 -1.15
C ALA A 31 -13.62 -1.15 0.02
N PRO A 32 -14.78 -1.86 -0.05
CA PRO A 32 -15.75 -1.92 1.04
C PRO A 32 -15.24 -2.59 2.33
N VAL A 33 -14.08 -3.25 2.27
CA VAL A 33 -13.41 -3.93 3.39
C VAL A 33 -11.96 -3.45 3.47
N PRO A 34 -11.30 -3.55 4.65
CA PRO A 34 -9.86 -3.36 4.75
C PRO A 34 -9.14 -4.30 3.77
N TRP A 35 -8.34 -3.72 2.88
CA TRP A 35 -7.72 -4.45 1.80
C TRP A 35 -6.27 -4.77 2.15
N ARG A 36 -6.04 -5.96 2.69
CA ARG A 36 -4.67 -6.45 2.92
C ARG A 36 -4.02 -6.79 1.57
N ILE A 37 -2.79 -6.35 1.37
CA ILE A 37 -2.03 -6.69 0.15
C ILE A 37 -1.66 -8.18 0.15
N ASN A 38 -1.22 -8.69 -1.00
CA ASN A 38 -0.80 -10.09 -1.12
C ASN A 38 0.34 -10.40 -0.13
N ALA A 39 0.23 -11.55 0.55
CA ALA A 39 1.24 -12.02 1.50
C ALA A 39 2.64 -12.14 0.86
N SER A 40 2.74 -12.51 -0.43
CA SER A 40 4.03 -12.59 -1.12
C SER A 40 4.70 -11.21 -1.24
N VAL A 41 3.92 -10.13 -1.33
CA VAL A 41 4.47 -8.75 -1.32
C VAL A 41 4.98 -8.40 0.07
N GLU A 42 4.26 -8.79 1.13
CA GLU A 42 4.72 -8.59 2.50
C GLU A 42 6.03 -9.37 2.78
N GLU A 43 6.15 -10.59 2.26
CA GLU A 43 7.36 -11.42 2.36
C GLU A 43 8.56 -10.81 1.63
N ASP A 44 8.35 -10.32 0.41
CA ASP A 44 9.42 -9.67 -0.37
C ASP A 44 9.90 -8.36 0.29
N ILE A 45 8.98 -7.57 0.87
CA ILE A 45 9.33 -6.38 1.66
C ILE A 45 10.16 -6.75 2.90
N SER A 46 9.85 -7.88 3.53
CA SER A 46 10.61 -8.37 4.70
C SER A 46 12.05 -8.79 4.35
N ALA A 47 12.36 -9.03 3.08
CA ALA A 47 13.64 -9.59 2.63
C ALA A 47 14.70 -8.53 2.27
N ALA A 48 14.55 -7.28 2.74
CA ALA A 48 15.44 -6.14 2.52
C ALA A 48 16.95 -6.49 2.52
N PRO A 49 17.80 -5.78 1.75
CA PRO A 49 17.59 -4.44 1.18
C PRO A 49 16.84 -4.45 -0.16
N LEU A 50 16.05 -3.39 -0.38
CA LEU A 50 15.31 -3.12 -1.62
C LEU A 50 15.71 -1.75 -2.17
N SER A 51 15.89 -1.64 -3.49
CA SER A 51 16.04 -0.37 -4.18
C SER A 51 14.70 0.33 -4.38
N ASP A 52 14.71 1.62 -4.74
CA ASP A 52 13.47 2.33 -5.10
C ASP A 52 12.76 1.65 -6.30
N ASP A 53 13.50 1.11 -7.26
CA ASP A 53 12.95 0.36 -8.40
C ASP A 53 12.25 -0.94 -7.96
N ASP A 54 12.83 -1.64 -6.96
CA ASP A 54 12.19 -2.83 -6.38
C ASP A 54 10.89 -2.48 -5.68
N LEU A 55 10.87 -1.38 -4.91
CA LEU A 55 9.67 -0.90 -4.22
C LEU A 55 8.57 -0.50 -5.21
N ASP A 56 8.93 0.13 -6.32
CA ASP A 56 8.01 0.49 -7.39
C ASP A 56 7.40 -0.75 -8.05
N ALA A 57 8.23 -1.74 -8.40
CA ALA A 57 7.75 -3.00 -8.97
C ALA A 57 6.84 -3.78 -8.00
N LEU A 58 7.15 -3.75 -6.70
CA LEU A 58 6.31 -4.37 -5.68
C LEU A 58 4.96 -3.66 -5.55
N ALA A 59 4.92 -2.32 -5.64
CA ALA A 59 3.69 -1.54 -5.53
C ALA A 59 2.75 -1.82 -6.71
N ASP A 60 3.30 -1.91 -7.92
CA ASP A 60 2.56 -2.29 -9.11
C ASP A 60 2.03 -3.72 -9.00
N ARG A 61 2.85 -4.67 -8.53
CA ARG A 61 2.42 -6.06 -8.30
C ARG A 61 1.31 -6.16 -7.25
N ALA A 62 1.37 -5.36 -6.17
CA ALA A 62 0.35 -5.35 -5.13
C ALA A 62 -1.04 -4.91 -5.63
N LEU A 63 -1.09 -4.15 -6.74
CA LEU A 63 -2.31 -3.62 -7.34
C LEU A 63 -2.60 -4.19 -8.73
N HIS A 64 -1.86 -5.20 -9.20
CA HIS A 64 -1.99 -5.78 -10.54
C HIS A 64 -3.44 -6.20 -10.88
N ASP A 65 -4.13 -6.79 -9.92
CA ASP A 65 -5.52 -7.27 -10.10
C ASP A 65 -6.58 -6.23 -9.71
N ALA A 66 -6.19 -4.99 -9.43
CA ALA A 66 -7.12 -3.93 -9.05
C ALA A 66 -8.11 -3.65 -10.19
N ARG A 67 -9.40 -3.63 -9.84
CA ARG A 67 -10.50 -3.37 -10.78
C ARG A 67 -11.20 -2.07 -10.38
N PRO A 68 -10.71 -0.91 -10.83
CA PRO A 68 -11.41 0.35 -10.59
C PRO A 68 -12.78 0.34 -11.28
N LEU A 69 -13.73 1.04 -10.65
CA LEU A 69 -15.03 1.37 -11.23
C LEU A 69 -14.89 2.65 -12.08
N SER A 70 -15.95 3.00 -12.82
CA SER A 70 -15.95 4.11 -13.79
C SER A 70 -15.41 5.43 -13.22
N ASP A 71 -15.70 5.72 -11.95
CA ASP A 71 -15.49 7.05 -11.37
C ASP A 71 -14.31 7.10 -10.37
N ASN A 72 -13.58 5.99 -10.20
CA ASN A 72 -12.53 5.89 -9.17
C ASN A 72 -11.17 5.41 -9.69
N GLY A 73 -10.95 5.38 -11.01
CA GLY A 73 -9.66 4.99 -11.60
C GLY A 73 -8.46 5.78 -11.07
N TRP A 74 -8.66 7.06 -10.72
CA TRP A 74 -7.63 7.89 -10.10
C TRP A 74 -7.15 7.38 -8.73
N LYS A 75 -7.96 6.57 -8.02
CA LYS A 75 -7.54 5.96 -6.75
C LYS A 75 -6.42 4.94 -6.94
N LEU A 76 -6.23 4.39 -8.15
CA LEU A 76 -5.16 3.44 -8.40
C LEU A 76 -3.79 4.11 -8.22
N ALA A 77 -3.56 5.25 -8.86
CA ALA A 77 -2.33 6.02 -8.69
C ALA A 77 -2.11 6.45 -7.23
N MET A 78 -3.18 6.87 -6.54
CA MET A 78 -3.10 7.24 -5.13
C MET A 78 -2.72 6.06 -4.22
N ALA A 79 -3.31 4.88 -4.46
CA ALA A 79 -2.99 3.66 -3.73
C ALA A 79 -1.55 3.24 -4.00
N THR A 80 -1.07 3.31 -5.24
CA THR A 80 0.33 3.02 -5.61
C THR A 80 1.29 3.92 -4.83
N SER A 81 1.05 5.23 -4.78
CA SER A 81 1.91 6.15 -4.01
C SER A 81 1.91 5.85 -2.52
N LEU A 82 0.74 5.57 -1.92
CA LEU A 82 0.64 5.18 -0.52
C LEU A 82 1.40 3.88 -0.22
N LEU A 83 1.33 2.89 -1.12
CA LEU A 83 2.08 1.65 -0.98
C LEU A 83 3.58 1.88 -1.04
N ARG A 84 4.08 2.71 -1.97
CA ARG A 84 5.51 3.05 -2.05
C ARG A 84 6.04 3.64 -0.74
N ASP A 85 5.30 4.58 -0.16
CA ASP A 85 5.66 5.19 1.13
C ASP A 85 5.63 4.16 2.27
N ALA A 86 4.60 3.32 2.31
CA ALA A 86 4.48 2.25 3.30
C ALA A 86 5.59 1.19 3.17
N PHE A 87 5.99 0.86 1.94
CA PHE A 87 7.02 -0.15 1.67
C PHE A 87 8.39 0.39 2.07
N ARG A 88 8.70 1.64 1.75
CA ARG A 88 9.93 2.30 2.22
C ARG A 88 10.00 2.34 3.75
N PHE A 89 8.89 2.67 4.42
CA PHE A 89 8.81 2.63 5.88
C PHE A 89 9.05 1.22 6.43
N ALA A 90 8.38 0.22 5.88
CA ALA A 90 8.48 -1.16 6.37
C ALA A 90 9.83 -1.81 6.07
N ALA A 91 10.48 -1.48 4.94
CA ALA A 91 11.79 -2.02 4.58
C ALA A 91 12.95 -1.39 5.37
N ALA A 92 12.76 -0.17 5.89
CA ALA A 92 13.77 0.55 6.68
C ALA A 92 13.65 0.31 8.20
N ALA A 93 12.49 -0.17 8.68
CA ALA A 93 12.24 -0.52 10.08
C ALA A 93 12.88 -1.87 10.45
#